data_AF-A0A1V4Z905-F1
#
_entry.id   AF-A0A1V4Z905-F1
#
_cell.length_a   1.000
_cell.length_b   1.000
_cell.length_c   1.000
_cell.angle_alpha   90.00
_cell.angle_beta   90.00
_cell.angle_gamma   90.00
#
_symmetry.space_group_name_H-M   'P 1'
#
loop_
_entity.id
_entity.type
_entity.pdbx_description
1 polymer ?
#
loop_
_entity_poly.entity_id
_entity_poly.type
_entity_poly.pdbx_seq_one_letter_code
_entity_poly.pdbx_strand_id
1 'polypeptide(L)' 'MLAKCYLHPREEAAGKCDVCKKPVCRKCAKKTEGKLICRNCQGKKPGSAVDTDELERQERIEKAKEASRRNR' A
#
# COMPACT_ATOMS: atom_id res chain seq x y z
N MET A 1 9.69 9.80 -20.10
CA MET A 1 8.55 9.01 -20.65
C MET A 1 7.29 9.43 -19.92
N LEU A 2 6.36 10.11 -20.60
CA LEU A 2 5.05 10.46 -20.04
C LEU A 2 4.16 9.21 -20.10
N ALA A 3 3.81 8.68 -18.93
CA ALA A 3 2.87 7.56 -18.86
C ALA A 3 1.48 8.05 -19.31
N LYS A 4 0.72 7.21 -20.01
CA LYS A 4 -0.68 7.51 -20.37
C LYS A 4 -1.60 7.06 -19.24
N CYS A 5 -2.73 7.73 -19.08
CA CYS A 5 -3.72 7.28 -18.10
C CYS A 5 -4.27 5.91 -18.50
N TYR A 6 -4.33 4.99 -17.55
CA TYR A 6 -4.91 3.66 -17.75
C TYR A 6 -6.38 3.71 -18.24
N LEU A 7 -7.14 4.72 -17.83
CA LEU A 7 -8.53 4.92 -18.28
C LEU A 7 -8.64 5.79 -19.54
N HIS A 8 -7.69 6.70 -19.76
CA HIS A 8 -7.74 7.65 -20.86
C HIS A 8 -6.43 7.56 -21.66
N PRO A 9 -6.35 6.72 -22.71
CA PRO A 9 -5.13 6.54 -23.50
C PRO A 9 -4.73 7.79 -24.31
N ARG A 10 -5.62 8.78 -24.40
CA ARG A 10 -5.39 10.09 -25.00
C ARG A 10 -4.94 11.16 -24.01
N GLU A 11 -5.05 10.91 -22.70
CA GLU A 11 -4.61 11.86 -21.68
C GLU A 11 -3.32 11.40 -21.00
N GLU A 12 -2.48 12.37 -20.67
CA GLU A 12 -1.24 12.14 -19.94
C GLU A 12 -1.54 11.81 -18.46
N ALA A 13 -0.84 10.82 -17.95
CA ALA A 13 -0.89 10.48 -16.54
C ALA A 13 -0.17 11.56 -15.74
N ALA A 14 -0.84 12.03 -14.69
CA ALA A 14 -0.31 13.01 -13.77
C ALA A 14 0.56 12.37 -12.69
N GLY A 15 0.37 11.08 -12.44
CA GLY A 15 1.10 10.31 -11.45
C GLY A 15 0.64 8.85 -11.43
N LYS A 16 1.15 8.10 -10.46
CA LYS A 16 0.75 6.71 -10.20
C LYS A 16 -0.11 6.64 -8.94
N CYS A 17 -1.06 5.71 -8.93
CA CYS A 17 -1.85 5.43 -7.74
C CYS A 17 -0.97 4.84 -6.64
N ASP A 18 -1.04 5.36 -5.41
CA ASP A 18 -0.25 4.84 -4.27
C ASP A 18 -0.63 3.40 -3.90
N VAL A 19 -1.89 3.02 -4.15
CA VAL A 19 -2.44 1.70 -3.83
C VAL A 19 -2.11 0.66 -4.90
N CYS A 20 -2.38 0.95 -6.17
CA CYS A 20 -2.27 -0.04 -7.26
C CYS A 20 -1.12 0.24 -8.24
N LYS A 21 -0.36 1.32 -8.04
CA LYS A 21 0.79 1.74 -8.86
C LYS A 21 0.49 1.99 -10.35
N LYS A 22 -0.78 1.95 -10.75
CA LYS A 22 -1.22 2.22 -12.13
C LYS A 22 -1.16 3.73 -12.44
N PRO A 23 -0.78 4.13 -13.67
CA PRO A 23 -0.72 5.53 -14.09
C PRO A 23 -2.13 6.11 -14.28
N VAL A 24 -2.36 7.29 -13.72
CA VAL A 24 -3.67 7.98 -13.74
C VAL A 24 -3.55 9.48 -14.01
N CYS A 25 -4.48 10.04 -14.78
CA CYS A 25 -4.54 11.49 -15.02
C CYS A 25 -5.12 12.24 -13.80
N ARG A 26 -4.98 13.57 -13.77
CA ARG A 26 -5.50 14.43 -12.67
C ARG A 26 -7.02 14.31 -12.50
N LYS A 27 -7.77 13.92 -13.54
CA LYS A 27 -9.23 13.74 -13.50
C LYS A 27 -9.63 12.42 -12.84
N CYS A 28 -8.88 11.34 -13.08
CA CYS A 28 -9.13 10.04 -12.46
C CYS A 28 -8.48 9.88 -11.08
N ALA A 29 -7.46 10.68 -10.80
CA ALA A 29 -6.79 10.75 -9.52
C ALA A 29 -7.51 11.67 -8.56
N LYS A 30 -7.64 11.25 -7.31
CA LYS A 30 -8.05 12.09 -6.18
C LYS A 30 -6.87 12.23 -5.23
N LYS A 31 -6.59 13.46 -4.83
CA LYS A 31 -5.50 13.77 -3.89
C LYS A 31 -6.08 13.72 -2.48
N THR A 32 -5.59 12.81 -1.67
CA THR A 32 -6.00 12.64 -0.26
C THR A 32 -4.72 12.59 0.56
N GLU A 33 -4.55 13.50 1.53
CA GLU A 33 -3.36 13.56 2.41
C GLU A 33 -2.01 13.52 1.66
N GLY A 34 -1.93 14.24 0.53
CA GLY A 34 -0.72 14.25 -0.30
C GLY A 34 -0.52 13.02 -1.19
N LYS A 35 -1.30 11.95 -1.00
CA LYS A 35 -1.26 10.73 -1.80
C LYS A 35 -2.21 10.81 -2.98
N LEU A 36 -1.83 10.17 -4.08
CA LEU A 36 -2.57 10.20 -5.34
C LEU A 36 -3.28 8.84 -5.51
N ILE A 37 -4.62 8.85 -5.45
CA ILE A 37 -5.44 7.62 -5.42
C ILE A 37 -6.37 7.58 -6.63
N CYS A 38 -6.35 6.49 -7.40
CA CYS A 38 -7.24 6.33 -8.54
C CYS A 38 -8.69 6.07 -8.11
N ARG A 39 -9.69 6.45 -8.91
CA ARG A 39 -11.13 6.18 -8.65
C ARG A 39 -11.42 4.74 -8.22
N ASN A 40 -10.74 3.75 -8.78
CA ASN A 40 -10.95 2.35 -8.41
C ASN A 40 -10.40 1.96 -7.03
N CYS A 41 -9.43 2.72 -6.54
CA CYS A 41 -8.85 2.55 -5.20
C CYS A 41 -9.40 3.57 -4.20
N GLN A 42 -10.27 4.50 -4.61
CA GLN A 42 -10.93 5.42 -3.68
C GLN A 42 -11.78 4.59 -2.70
N GLY A 43 -11.49 4.73 -1.41
CA GLY A 43 -12.11 3.92 -0.34
C GLY A 43 -11.32 2.67 0.06
N LYS A 44 -10.29 2.26 -0.69
CA LYS A 44 -9.29 1.31 -0.19
C LYS A 44 -8.25 2.09 0.60
N LYS A 45 -8.14 1.80 1.90
CA LYS A 45 -7.11 2.39 2.76
C LYS A 45 -5.72 2.02 2.20
N PRO A 46 -4.84 2.99 1.88
CA PRO A 46 -3.44 2.71 1.57
C PRO A 46 -2.74 2.32 2.87
N GLY A 47 -2.90 1.06 3.27
CA GLY A 47 -2.39 0.57 4.57
C GLY A 47 -2.73 -0.87 4.93
N SER A 48 -3.29 -1.67 4.01
CA SER A 48 -3.49 -3.11 4.25
C SER A 48 -2.43 -3.99 3.60
N ALA A 49 -1.32 -3.40 3.12
CA ALA A 49 -0.08 -4.14 2.92
C ALA A 49 0.70 -4.10 4.25
N VAL A 50 0.26 -4.96 5.16
CA VAL A 50 0.98 -5.62 6.25
C VAL A 50 2.34 -5.05 6.69
N ASP A 51 2.41 -4.55 7.92
CA ASP A 51 3.51 -4.89 8.83
C ASP A 51 3.02 -6.04 9.75
N THR A 52 2.56 -7.15 9.16
CA THR A 52 2.44 -8.40 9.92
C THR A 52 3.81 -8.97 10.27
N ASP A 53 4.89 -8.49 9.62
CA ASP A 53 6.25 -8.87 10.01
C ASP A 53 6.58 -8.44 11.44
N GLU A 54 6.13 -7.27 11.91
CA GLU A 54 6.40 -6.80 13.27
C GLU A 54 5.67 -7.65 14.33
N LEU A 55 4.39 -7.97 14.10
CA LEU A 55 3.59 -8.80 15.01
C LEU A 55 4.06 -10.26 15.03
N GLU A 56 4.35 -10.86 13.86
CA GLU A 56 4.87 -12.23 13.78
C GLU A 56 6.29 -12.35 14.33
N ARG A 57 7.11 -11.28 14.25
CA ARG A 57 8.44 -11.23 14.86
C ARG A 57 8.38 -11.18 16.38
N GLN A 58 7.40 -10.47 16.95
CA GLN A 58 7.22 -10.42 18.40
C GLN A 58 6.79 -11.78 18.99
N GLU A 59 5.87 -12.49 18.33
CA GLU A 59 5.46 -13.84 18.76
C GLU A 59 6.62 -14.86 18.76
N ARG A 60 7.54 -14.79 17.77
CA ARG A 60 8.70 -15.68 17.72
C ARG A 60 9.68 -15.45 18.88
N ILE A 61 9.83 -14.21 19.34
CA ILE A 61 10.73 -13.86 20.46
C ILE A 61 10.14 -14.34 21.79
N GLU A 62 8.83 -14.21 21.99
CA GLU A 62 8.14 -14.64 23.22
C GLU A 62 8.18 -16.16 23.40
N LYS A 63 7.89 -16.94 22.34
CA LYS A 63 7.94 -18.42 22.40
C LYS A 63 9.33 -18.97 22.73
N ALA A 64 10.39 -18.33 22.24
CA ALA A 64 11.77 -18.71 22.55
C ALA A 64 12.11 -18.51 24.04
N LYS A 65 11.59 -17.45 24.66
CA LYS A 65 11.79 -17.18 26.09
C LYS A 65 11.01 -18.15 26.97
N GLU A 66 9.78 -18.52 26.60
CA GLU A 66 8.98 -19.50 27.36
C GLU A 66 9.61 -20.90 27.35
N ALA A 67 10.13 -21.36 26.21
CA ALA A 67 10.81 -22.65 26.11
C ALA A 67 12.02 -22.75 27.07
N SER A 68 12.74 -21.63 27.27
CA SER A 68 13.88 -21.58 28.19
C SER A 68 13.48 -21.52 29.67
N ARG A 69 12.24 -21.11 30.00
CA ARG A 69 11.72 -21.10 31.38
C ARG A 69 11.16 -22.44 31.83
N ARG A 70 10.66 -23.26 30.89
CA ARG A 70 10.06 -24.57 31.18
C ARG A 70 11.09 -25.69 31.38
N ASN A 71 12.36 -25.44 31.09
CA ASN A 71 13.47 -26.38 31.27
C ASN A 71 14.31 -26.08 32.54
N ARG A 72 13.77 -25.31 33.50
CA ARG A 72 14.38 -25.02 34.80
C ARG A 72 13.49 -25.54 35.93
#